data_AF-A0A2P5AM71-F1
#
_entry.id   AF-A0A2P5AM71-F1
#
_cell.length_a   1.000
_cell.length_b   1.000
_cell.length_c   1.000
_cell.angle_alpha   90.00
_cell.angle_beta   90.00
_cell.angle_gamma   90.00
#
_symmetry.space_group_name_H-M   'P 1'
#
loop_
_entity.id
_entity.type
_entity.pdbx_description
1 polymer ?
#
loop_
_entity_poly.entity_id
_entity_poly.type
_entity_poly.pdbx_seq_one_letter_code
_entity_poly.pdbx_strand_id
1 'polypeptide(L)'
;MEREGPSSSSSPPSPPSSPRTTLLNPNRSRKYDVFLSFRGEDTRETFMGHLRVALIEKNIGTFIDDDQLERGRYISPQLLRAIEDSSCSIVILSPNYASS
;
A
#
# COMPACT_ATOMS: atom_id res chain seq x y z
N MET A 1 -34.74 28.19 60.36
CA MET A 1 -35.27 26.95 59.73
C MET A 1 -35.47 27.26 58.27
N GLU A 2 -34.39 27.15 57.49
CA GLU A 2 -34.41 27.36 56.05
C GLU A 2 -34.81 26.03 55.38
N ARG A 3 -35.82 26.05 54.50
CA ARG A 3 -36.15 24.91 53.65
C ARG A 3 -35.75 25.24 52.23
N GLU A 4 -34.71 24.55 51.78
CA GLU A 4 -34.13 24.63 50.44
C GLU A 4 -35.12 24.10 49.39
N GLY A 5 -35.20 24.79 48.24
CA GLY A 5 -36.02 24.39 47.10
C GLY A 5 -35.41 23.23 46.30
N PRO A 6 -36.19 22.57 45.42
CA PRO A 6 -35.73 21.39 44.69
C PRO A 6 -34.70 21.74 43.61
N SER A 7 -33.58 21.04 43.64
CA SER A 7 -32.46 21.16 42.70
C SER A 7 -32.86 20.59 41.33
N SER A 8 -32.86 21.42 40.29
CA SER A 8 -33.00 20.99 38.91
C SER A 8 -31.69 20.36 38.42
N SER A 9 -31.69 19.05 38.18
CA SER A 9 -30.54 18.34 37.61
C SER A 9 -30.47 18.58 36.10
N SER A 10 -29.52 19.38 35.63
CA SER A 10 -29.18 19.44 34.20
C SER A 10 -28.16 18.35 33.87
N SER A 11 -28.51 17.45 32.94
CA SER A 11 -27.55 16.51 32.37
C SER A 11 -26.55 17.25 31.47
N PRO A 12 -25.26 16.89 31.47
CA PRO A 12 -24.30 17.50 30.56
C PRO A 12 -24.60 17.11 29.11
N PRO A 13 -24.27 17.98 28.14
CA PRO A 13 -24.46 17.67 26.72
C PRO A 13 -23.53 16.52 26.28
N SER A 14 -24.05 15.66 25.40
CA SER A 14 -23.30 14.55 24.81
C SER A 14 -22.06 15.05 24.05
N PRO A 15 -20.93 14.33 24.09
CA PRO A 15 -19.74 14.71 23.33
C PRO A 15 -20.03 14.66 21.82
N PRO A 16 -19.38 15.52 21.01
CA PRO A 16 -19.56 15.50 19.57
C PRO A 16 -19.11 14.14 19.01
N SER A 17 -19.99 13.55 18.19
CA SER A 17 -19.71 12.32 17.46
C SER A 17 -18.38 12.44 16.73
N SER A 18 -17.43 11.57 17.06
CA SER A 18 -16.11 11.57 16.44
C SER A 18 -16.27 11.47 14.91
N PRO A 19 -15.53 12.29 14.12
CA PRO A 19 -15.59 12.18 12.67
C PRO A 19 -15.17 10.77 12.28
N ARG A 20 -16.06 10.06 11.58
CA ARG A 20 -15.81 8.73 11.01
C ARG A 20 -14.61 8.86 10.06
N THR A 21 -13.43 8.57 10.58
CA THR A 21 -12.19 8.67 9.84
C THR A 21 -12.21 7.55 8.81
N THR A 22 -12.43 7.91 7.55
CA THR A 22 -12.14 7.02 6.44
C THR A 22 -10.69 6.54 6.60
N LEU A 23 -10.49 5.24 6.46
CA LEU A 23 -9.32 4.45 6.87
C LEU A 23 -8.05 4.73 6.04
N LEU A 24 -7.81 5.97 5.62
CA LEU A 24 -6.68 6.35 4.78
C LEU A 24 -5.81 7.33 5.56
N ASN A 25 -4.85 6.78 6.30
CA ASN A 25 -3.81 7.52 7.00
C ASN A 25 -3.06 8.45 6.03
N PRO A 26 -3.20 9.79 6.11
CA PRO A 26 -2.56 10.72 5.18
C PRO A 26 -1.04 10.80 5.34
N ASN A 27 -0.48 10.16 6.37
CA ASN A 27 0.95 10.11 6.68
C ASN A 27 1.69 8.89 6.09
N ARG A 28 1.08 8.10 5.21
CA ARG A 28 1.82 7.14 4.39
C ARG A 28 1.94 7.72 2.99
N SER A 29 2.91 8.60 2.80
CA SER A 29 3.37 9.01 1.48
C SER A 29 4.03 7.80 0.80
N ARG A 30 3.19 6.88 0.31
CA ARG A 30 3.64 5.73 -0.45
C ARG A 30 4.31 6.23 -1.72
N LYS A 31 5.55 5.81 -1.92
CA LYS A 31 6.36 6.22 -3.06
C LYS A 31 5.89 5.54 -4.35
N TYR A 32 5.28 4.37 -4.22
CA TYR A 32 4.77 3.58 -5.33
C TYR A 32 3.32 3.17 -5.06
N ASP A 33 2.54 3.11 -6.12
CA ASP A 33 1.20 2.54 -6.09
C ASP A 33 1.30 1.01 -6.07
N VAL A 34 2.19 0.45 -6.88
CA VAL A 34 2.30 -0.99 -7.08
C VAL A 34 3.76 -1.46 -7.05
N PHE A 35 4.01 -2.54 -6.32
CA PHE A 35 5.22 -3.34 -6.44
C PHE A 35 4.97 -4.51 -7.40
N LEU A 36 5.75 -4.64 -8.47
CA LEU A 36 5.59 -5.67 -9.49
C LEU A 36 6.76 -6.66 -9.45
N SER A 37 6.48 -7.93 -9.14
CA SER A 37 7.46 -9.02 -9.11
C SER A 37 7.17 -10.04 -10.19
N PHE A 38 8.21 -10.39 -10.95
CA PHE A 38 8.13 -11.31 -12.09
C PHE A 38 9.50 -11.91 -12.36
N ARG A 39 9.53 -13.08 -13.00
CA ARG A 39 10.76 -13.62 -13.55
C ARG A 39 11.01 -13.02 -14.92
N GLY A 40 12.07 -12.22 -15.03
CA GLY A 40 12.43 -11.50 -16.25
C GLY A 40 12.67 -12.42 -17.44
N GLU A 41 13.35 -13.55 -17.21
CA GLU A 41 13.63 -14.55 -18.24
C GLU A 41 12.35 -15.16 -18.87
N ASP A 42 11.29 -15.34 -18.08
CA ASP A 42 10.09 -16.05 -18.53
C ASP A 42 9.04 -15.10 -19.16
N THR A 43 8.99 -13.82 -18.75
CA THR A 43 7.81 -12.98 -18.98
C THR A 43 8.08 -11.63 -19.65
N ARG A 44 9.35 -11.23 -19.84
CA ARG A 44 9.73 -9.88 -20.31
C ARG A 44 9.24 -9.51 -21.71
N GLU A 45 9.12 -10.47 -22.62
CA GLU A 45 8.77 -10.24 -24.04
C GLU A 45 7.26 -10.31 -24.33
N THR A 46 6.43 -10.75 -23.38
CA THR A 46 5.00 -11.03 -23.63
C THR A 46 4.10 -10.25 -22.68
N PHE A 47 3.66 -10.89 -21.60
CA PHE A 47 2.68 -10.35 -20.65
C PHE A 47 3.19 -9.10 -19.93
N MET A 48 4.47 -9.07 -19.54
CA MET A 48 5.03 -7.93 -18.82
C MET A 48 5.10 -6.66 -19.66
N GLY A 49 5.37 -6.79 -20.97
CA GLY A 49 5.39 -5.64 -21.87
C GLY A 49 4.03 -4.94 -21.91
N HIS A 50 2.97 -5.71 -22.12
CA HIS A 50 1.59 -5.19 -22.14
C HIS A 50 1.16 -4.63 -20.78
N LEU A 51 1.46 -5.33 -19.68
CA LEU A 51 1.13 -4.88 -18.33
C LEU A 51 1.81 -3.56 -18.00
N ARG A 52 3.10 -3.42 -18.35
CA ARG A 52 3.85 -2.18 -18.13
C ARG A 52 3.25 -1.00 -18.90
N VAL A 53 2.90 -1.20 -20.18
CA VAL A 53 2.25 -0.15 -20.99
C VAL A 53 0.93 0.26 -20.35
N ALA A 54 0.07 -0.69 -19.97
CA ALA A 54 -1.21 -0.40 -19.35
C ALA A 54 -1.07 0.37 -18.02
N LEU A 55 -0.09 0.02 -17.18
CA LEU A 55 0.16 0.72 -15.92
C LEU A 55 0.63 2.16 -16.16
N ILE A 56 1.49 2.39 -17.16
CA ILE A 56 1.94 3.73 -17.57
C ILE A 56 0.77 4.57 -18.09
N GLU A 57 -0.07 4.01 -18.96
CA GLU A 57 -1.24 4.70 -19.51
C GLU A 57 -2.26 5.09 -18.43
N LYS A 58 -2.33 4.32 -17.33
CA LYS A 58 -3.15 4.63 -16.17
C LYS A 58 -2.48 5.54 -15.15
N ASN A 59 -1.25 5.99 -15.42
CA ASN A 59 -0.44 6.81 -14.53
C ASN A 59 -0.25 6.18 -13.13
N ILE A 60 -0.06 4.84 -13.09
CA ILE A 60 0.13 4.07 -11.87
C ILE A 60 1.64 3.94 -11.60
N GLY A 61 2.11 4.55 -10.51
CA GLY A 61 3.50 4.54 -10.11
C GLY A 61 3.95 3.14 -9.70
N THR A 62 4.67 2.45 -10.59
CA THR A 62 5.03 1.05 -10.39
C THR A 62 6.53 0.89 -10.15
N PHE A 63 6.90 0.16 -9.10
CA PHE A 63 8.25 -0.37 -8.92
C PHE A 63 8.35 -1.74 -9.61
N ILE A 64 9.32 -1.92 -10.49
CA ILE A 64 9.50 -3.14 -11.28
C ILE A 64 10.72 -3.89 -10.72
N ASP A 65 10.48 -5.04 -10.12
CA ASP A 65 11.50 -5.98 -9.67
C ASP A 65 11.91 -6.88 -10.85
N ASP A 66 12.83 -6.38 -11.69
CA ASP A 66 13.41 -7.16 -12.79
C ASP A 66 14.56 -8.01 -12.24
N ASP A 67 14.48 -9.33 -12.45
CA ASP A 67 15.47 -10.36 -12.11
C ASP A 67 16.89 -10.07 -12.67
N GLN A 68 17.06 -9.03 -13.51
CA GLN A 68 18.36 -8.53 -13.97
C GLN A 68 19.13 -7.72 -12.91
N LEU A 69 18.49 -7.36 -11.80
CA LEU A 69 19.14 -6.75 -10.64
C LEU A 69 19.94 -7.85 -9.90
N GLU A 70 21.12 -8.18 -10.42
CA GLU A 70 22.14 -9.10 -9.85
C GLU A 70 21.61 -10.17 -8.88
N ARG A 71 21.15 -11.30 -9.43
CA ARG A 71 20.84 -12.50 -8.65
C ARG A 71 21.93 -12.83 -7.64
N GLY A 72 21.53 -13.05 -6.38
CA GLY A 72 22.32 -13.79 -5.41
C GLY A 72 23.14 -12.99 -4.39
N ARG A 73 22.97 -11.66 -4.27
CA ARG A 73 23.60 -10.91 -3.16
C ARG A 73 22.62 -9.97 -2.47
N TYR A 74 21.97 -10.51 -1.44
CA TYR A 74 21.14 -9.79 -0.47
C TYR A 74 19.86 -9.17 -1.06
N ILE A 75 18.75 -9.28 -0.32
CA ILE A 75 17.57 -8.46 -0.62
C ILE A 75 18.03 -7.01 -0.48
N SER A 76 18.04 -6.28 -1.59
CA SER A 76 18.55 -4.91 -1.54
C SER A 76 17.68 -4.09 -0.59
N PRO A 77 18.27 -3.19 0.22
CA PRO A 77 17.47 -2.28 1.05
C PRO A 77 16.52 -1.39 0.24
N GLN A 78 16.71 -1.29 -1.07
CA GLN A 78 15.78 -0.64 -1.99
C GLN A 78 14.56 -1.53 -2.28
N LEU A 79 14.76 -2.84 -2.45
CA LEU A 79 13.68 -3.80 -2.68
C LEU A 79 12.74 -3.89 -1.47
N LEU A 80 13.29 -4.01 -0.25
CA LEU A 80 12.48 -4.00 0.97
C LEU A 80 11.67 -2.71 1.12
N ARG A 81 12.30 -1.55 0.88
CA ARG A 81 11.62 -0.27 0.90
C ARG A 81 10.53 -0.18 -0.17
N ALA A 82 10.78 -0.69 -1.38
CA ALA A 82 9.77 -0.69 -2.43
C ALA A 82 8.54 -1.51 -2.04
N ILE A 83 8.72 -2.63 -1.32
CA ILE A 83 7.60 -3.44 -0.80
C ILE A 83 6.84 -2.66 0.29
N GLU A 84 7.54 -2.04 1.25
CA GLU A 84 6.94 -1.28 2.34
C GLU A 84 6.23 0.00 1.87
N ASP A 85 6.81 0.69 0.88
CA ASP A 85 6.33 1.95 0.33
C ASP A 85 5.28 1.77 -0.77
N SER A 86 4.90 0.52 -1.11
CA SER A 86 3.87 0.22 -2.11
C SER A 86 2.47 0.11 -1.52
N SER A 87 1.43 0.47 -2.29
CA SER A 87 0.04 0.29 -1.85
C SER A 87 -0.42 -1.16 -1.98
N CYS A 88 0.04 -1.84 -3.04
CA CYS A 88 -0.20 -3.26 -3.26
C CYS A 88 0.94 -3.91 -4.04
N SER A 89 0.90 -5.24 -4.13
CA SER A 89 1.86 -6.03 -4.90
C SER A 89 1.16 -6.86 -5.98
N ILE A 90 1.75 -6.92 -7.17
CA ILE A 90 1.36 -7.82 -8.25
C ILE A 90 2.51 -8.81 -8.44
N VAL A 91 2.21 -10.10 -8.30
CA VAL A 91 3.18 -11.20 -8.46
C VAL A 91 2.79 -12.04 -9.66
N ILE A 92 3.70 -12.16 -10.63
CA ILE A 92 3.46 -12.90 -11.87
C ILE A 92 4.18 -14.24 -11.78
N LEU A 93 3.39 -15.29 -11.60
CA LEU A 93 3.89 -16.64 -11.50
C LEU A 93 4.10 -17.23 -12.90
N SER A 94 5.33 -17.61 -13.19
CA SER A 94 5.77 -18.29 -14.40
C SER A 94 6.36 -19.67 -14.07
N PRO A 95 6.54 -20.58 -15.04
CA PRO A 95 7.02 -21.94 -14.79
C PRO A 95 8.33 -22.01 -14.01
N ASN A 96 9.23 -21.04 -14.21
CA ASN A 96 10.51 -20.99 -13.50
C ASN A 96 10.52 -19.92 -12.41
N TYR A 97 9.40 -19.33 -12.00
CA TYR A 97 9.41 -18.23 -11.02
C TYR A 97 10.21 -18.57 -9.74
N ALA A 98 10.04 -19.79 -9.23
CA ALA A 98 10.74 -20.28 -8.04
C ALA A 98 12.12 -20.88 -8.31
N SER A 99 12.57 -20.95 -9.57
CA SER A 99 13.89 -21.50 -9.94
C SER A 99 14.99 -20.45 -9.79
N SER A 100 14.91 -19.66 -8.72
CA SER A 100 15.74 -18.50 -8.39
C SER A 100 17.12 -18.90 -7.89
#